data_AF-A0A354P735-F1
#
_entry.id   AF-A0A354P735-F1
#
_cell.length_a   1.000
_cell.length_b   1.000
_cell.length_c   1.000
_cell.angle_alpha   90.00
_cell.angle_beta   90.00
_cell.angle_gamma   90.00
#
_symmetry.space_group_name_H-M   'P 1'
#
loop_
_entity.id
_entity.type
_entity.pdbx_description
1 polymer ?
#
loop_
_entity_poly.entity_id
_entity_poly.type
_entity_poly.pdbx_seq_one_letter_code
_entity_poly.pdbx_strand_id
1 'polypeptide(L)'
;MIDRQKLLSDLQSLLRTVEADLRARSEDAELPEVSGWLKAEYEAAKDAGRTAQTLKSWIDDFVTQVAAAWVLSCVFVRYLEDNSLVDPPRIAGPAADDSG
;
A
#
# COMPACT_ATOMS: atom_id res chain seq x y z
N MET A 1 -11.30 -23.35 4.09
CA MET A 1 -10.02 -22.93 4.72
C MET A 1 -9.24 -22.14 3.69
N ILE A 2 -8.76 -20.94 4.02
CA ILE A 2 -7.91 -20.15 3.10
C ILE A 2 -6.65 -20.95 2.76
N ASP A 3 -6.34 -21.03 1.47
CA ASP A 3 -5.04 -21.51 1.00
C ASP A 3 -4.00 -20.42 1.21
N ARG A 4 -3.21 -20.57 2.28
CA ARG A 4 -2.22 -19.58 2.71
C ARG A 4 -1.08 -19.42 1.73
N GLN A 5 -0.64 -20.52 1.12
CA GLN A 5 0.44 -20.51 0.14
C GLN A 5 0.00 -19.79 -1.14
N LYS A 6 -1.21 -20.09 -1.62
CA LYS A 6 -1.78 -19.39 -2.77
C LYS A 6 -1.96 -17.90 -2.47
N LEU A 7 -2.56 -17.56 -1.32
CA LEU A 7 -2.76 -16.16 -0.93
C LEU A 7 -1.44 -15.40 -0.85
N LEU A 8 -0.40 -15.99 -0.23
CA LEU A 8 0.91 -15.35 -0.14
C LEU A 8 1.52 -15.09 -1.53
N SER A 9 1.45 -16.08 -2.42
CA SER A 9 1.95 -15.94 -3.80
C SER A 9 1.21 -14.83 -4.56
N ASP A 10 -0.11 -14.79 -4.46
CA ASP A 10 -0.95 -13.80 -5.12
C ASP A 10 -0.64 -12.38 -4.58
N LEU A 11 -0.52 -12.22 -3.25
CA LEU A 11 -0.18 -10.95 -2.62
C LEU A 11 1.24 -10.46 -2.96
N GLN A 12 2.21 -11.36 -3.08
CA GLN A 12 3.56 -11.01 -3.54
C GLN A 12 3.55 -10.51 -4.98
N SER A 13 2.70 -11.08 -5.83
CA SER A 13 2.51 -10.60 -7.20
C SER A 13 1.85 -9.23 -7.22
N LEU A 14 0.77 -9.05 -6.43
CA LEU A 14 0.09 -7.77 -6.29
C LEU A 14 1.02 -6.67 -5.77
N LEU A 15 1.84 -6.97 -4.76
CA LEU A 15 2.80 -6.01 -4.21
C LEU A 15 3.69 -5.42 -5.31
N ARG A 16 4.26 -6.26 -6.18
CA ARG A 16 5.11 -5.80 -7.30
C ARG A 16 4.34 -4.90 -8.27
N THR A 17 3.07 -5.21 -8.53
CA THR A 17 2.20 -4.37 -9.37
C THR A 17 1.97 -3.01 -8.72
N VAL A 18 1.67 -2.97 -7.42
CA VAL A 18 1.45 -1.72 -6.68
C VAL A 18 2.74 -0.90 -6.60
N GLU A 19 3.90 -1.52 -6.36
CA GLU A 19 5.19 -0.83 -6.38
C GLU A 19 5.48 -0.17 -7.73
N ALA A 20 5.24 -0.89 -8.82
CA ALA A 20 5.44 -0.35 -10.17
C ALA A 20 4.51 0.84 -10.45
N ASP A 21 3.24 0.74 -10.06
CA ASP A 21 2.24 1.79 -10.22
C ASP A 21 2.57 3.04 -9.39
N LEU A 22 2.93 2.86 -8.11
CA LEU A 22 3.34 3.96 -7.24
C LEU A 22 4.62 4.64 -7.71
N ARG A 23 5.60 3.86 -8.20
CA ARG A 23 6.83 4.42 -8.78
C ARG A 23 6.51 5.27 -10.01
N ALA A 24 5.69 4.78 -10.92
CA ALA A 24 5.26 5.53 -12.10
C ALA A 24 4.60 6.86 -11.69
N ARG A 25 3.69 6.84 -10.71
CA ARG A 25 3.04 8.07 -10.20
C ARG A 25 4.02 9.03 -9.52
N SER A 26 5.07 8.52 -8.87
CA SER A 26 6.08 9.37 -8.22
C SER A 26 6.92 10.19 -9.24
N GLU A 27 7.00 9.69 -10.48
CA GLU A 27 7.75 10.29 -11.58
C GLU A 27 6.82 10.98 -12.60
N ASP A 28 5.50 10.93 -12.40
CA ASP A 28 4.51 11.45 -13.34
C ASP A 28 4.47 12.98 -13.32
N ALA A 29 4.76 13.58 -14.48
CA ALA A 29 4.76 15.03 -14.66
C ALA A 29 3.35 15.64 -14.55
N GLU A 30 2.30 14.84 -14.77
CA GLU A 30 0.91 15.26 -14.61
C GLU A 30 0.45 15.26 -13.14
N LEU A 31 1.28 14.76 -12.21
CA LEU A 31 1.04 14.74 -10.76
C LEU A 31 2.14 15.50 -9.98
N PRO A 32 2.35 16.81 -10.26
CA PRO A 32 3.42 17.59 -9.64
C PRO A 32 3.30 17.69 -8.11
N GLU A 33 2.09 17.59 -7.56
CA GLU A 33 1.86 17.57 -6.11
C GLU A 33 2.46 16.33 -5.43
N VAL A 34 2.48 15.18 -6.11
CA VAL A 34 3.04 13.93 -5.57
C VAL A 34 4.55 14.05 -5.46
N SER A 35 5.21 14.45 -6.56
CA SER A 35 6.67 14.64 -6.58
C SER A 35 7.11 15.78 -5.65
N GLY A 36 6.33 16.86 -5.56
CA GLY A 36 6.55 17.96 -4.62
C GLY A 36 6.48 17.52 -3.16
N TRP A 37 5.46 16.74 -2.80
CA TRP A 37 5.31 16.19 -1.45
C TRP A 37 6.44 15.22 -1.09
N LEU A 38 6.80 14.29 -2.00
CA LEU A 38 7.90 13.35 -1.80
C LEU A 38 9.24 14.07 -1.56
N LYS A 39 9.49 15.14 -2.31
CA LYS A 39 10.69 15.97 -2.11
C LYS A 39 10.70 16.64 -0.74
N ALA A 40 9.56 17.19 -0.29
CA ALA A 40 9.45 17.81 1.02
C ALA A 40 9.70 16.81 2.16
N GLU A 41 9.14 15.60 2.06
CA GLU A 41 9.36 14.54 3.06
C GLU A 41 10.82 14.06 3.08
N TYR A 42 11.45 13.93 1.90
CA TYR A 42 12.88 13.62 1.81
C TYR A 42 13.76 14.68 2.47
N GLU A 43 13.54 15.96 2.19
CA GLU A 43 14.31 17.04 2.84
C GLU A 43 14.07 17.03 4.36
N ALA A 44 12.84 16.82 4.82
CA ALA A 44 12.56 16.68 6.26
C ALA A 44 13.27 15.47 6.89
N ALA A 45 13.38 14.35 6.17
CA ALA A 45 14.13 13.18 6.62
C ALA A 45 15.65 13.44 6.65
N LYS A 46 16.17 14.19 5.69
CA LYS A 46 17.58 14.57 5.61
C LYS A 46 17.97 15.57 6.70
N ASP A 47 17.17 16.61 6.90
CA ASP A 47 17.37 17.63 7.95
C ASP A 47 17.32 17.01 9.35
N ALA A 48 16.48 16.00 9.55
CA ALA A 48 16.42 15.23 10.78
C ALA A 48 17.53 14.17 10.92
N GLY A 49 18.44 14.04 9.95
CA GLY A 49 19.53 13.05 9.95
C GLY A 49 19.06 11.60 9.84
N ARG A 50 17.84 11.33 9.38
CA ARG A 50 17.27 9.97 9.23
C ARG A 50 17.73 9.26 7.97
N THR A 51 18.22 10.00 6.97
CA THR A 51 18.69 9.43 5.70
C THR A 51 19.96 10.12 5.21
N ALA A 52 20.85 9.33 4.62
CA ALA A 52 22.01 9.79 3.84
C ALA A 52 21.91 9.35 2.36
N GLN A 53 20.74 8.83 1.96
CA GLN A 53 20.51 8.34 0.60
C GLN A 53 20.32 9.49 -0.39
N THR A 54 20.40 9.17 -1.68
CA THR A 54 19.91 10.09 -2.73
C THR A 54 18.38 10.11 -2.73
N LEU A 55 17.79 11.20 -3.25
CA LEU A 55 16.32 11.32 -3.36
C LEU A 55 15.70 10.11 -4.08
N LYS A 56 16.28 9.67 -5.19
CA LYS A 56 15.77 8.53 -5.95
C LYS A 56 15.77 7.23 -5.14
N SER A 57 16.88 6.92 -4.47
CA SER A 57 16.96 5.72 -3.62
C SER A 57 15.96 5.79 -2.47
N TRP A 58 15.78 6.97 -1.88
CA TRP A 58 14.84 7.17 -0.80
C TRP A 58 13.38 7.00 -1.26
N ILE A 59 13.02 7.52 -2.43
CA ILE A 59 11.69 7.31 -3.04
C ILE A 59 11.47 5.83 -3.33
N ASP A 60 12.46 5.12 -3.88
CA ASP A 60 12.35 3.69 -4.16
C ASP A 60 12.03 2.88 -2.89
N ASP A 61 12.77 3.13 -1.80
CA ASP A 61 12.53 2.49 -0.49
C ASP A 61 11.16 2.90 0.08
N PHE A 62 10.79 4.17 -0.03
CA PHE A 62 9.52 4.70 0.45
C PHE A 62 8.33 4.06 -0.29
N VAL A 63 8.42 3.93 -1.62
CA VAL A 63 7.40 3.27 -2.45
C VAL A 63 7.21 1.82 -2.03
N THR A 64 8.29 1.06 -1.79
CA THR A 64 8.20 -0.31 -1.28
C THR A 64 7.45 -0.37 0.05
N GLN A 65 7.76 0.54 0.99
CA GLN A 65 7.08 0.59 2.28
C GLN A 65 5.59 0.92 2.14
N VAL A 66 5.23 1.92 1.33
CA VAL A 66 3.84 2.32 1.10
C VAL A 66 3.05 1.19 0.42
N ALA A 67 3.64 0.54 -0.59
CA ALA A 67 3.01 -0.58 -1.27
C ALA A 67 2.73 -1.74 -0.31
N ALA A 68 3.71 -2.13 0.50
CA ALA A 68 3.56 -3.18 1.50
C ALA A 68 2.51 -2.80 2.56
N ALA A 69 2.56 -1.58 3.08
CA ALA A 69 1.60 -1.09 4.07
C ALA A 69 0.16 -1.10 3.53
N TRP A 70 -0.03 -0.71 2.26
CA TRP A 70 -1.34 -0.73 1.61
C TRP A 70 -1.88 -2.16 1.49
N VAL A 71 -1.07 -3.10 0.96
CA VAL A 71 -1.47 -4.50 0.82
C VAL A 71 -1.80 -5.12 2.18
N LEU A 72 -0.97 -4.91 3.19
CA LEU A 72 -1.20 -5.43 4.54
C LEU A 72 -2.44 -4.84 5.20
N SER A 73 -2.73 -3.56 4.95
CA SER A 73 -3.95 -2.92 5.44
C SER A 73 -5.20 -3.58 4.84
N CYS A 74 -5.20 -3.87 3.53
CA CYS A 74 -6.30 -4.59 2.90
C CYS A 74 -6.48 -6.00 3.48
N VAL A 75 -5.38 -6.75 3.68
CA VAL A 75 -5.43 -8.08 4.31
C VAL A 75 -5.99 -8.00 5.73
N PHE A 76 -5.58 -7.00 6.51
CA PHE A 76 -6.08 -6.81 7.87
C PHE A 76 -7.57 -6.50 7.90
N VAL A 77 -8.05 -5.60 7.03
CA VAL A 77 -9.49 -5.28 6.93
C VAL A 77 -10.28 -6.51 6.50
N ARG A 78 -9.81 -7.28 5.50
CA ARG A 78 -10.46 -8.53 5.09
C ARG A 78 -10.48 -9.56 6.22
N TYR A 79 -9.43 -9.65 7.02
CA TYR A 79 -9.43 -10.49 8.22
C TYR A 79 -10.50 -10.05 9.22
N LEU A 80 -10.64 -8.75 9.50
CA LEU A 80 -11.69 -8.26 10.40
C LEU A 80 -13.09 -8.61 9.88
N GLU A 81 -13.32 -8.45 8.59
CA GLU A 81 -14.59 -8.82 7.93
C GLU A 81 -14.88 -10.32 8.03
N ASP A 82 -13.90 -11.16 7.69
CA ASP A 82 -14.03 -12.64 7.71
C ASP A 82 -14.27 -13.20 9.12
N ASN A 83 -13.93 -12.42 10.16
CA ASN A 83 -14.15 -12.77 11.57
C ASN A 83 -15.31 -11.98 12.20
N SER A 84 -16.11 -11.27 11.41
CA SER A 84 -17.26 -10.48 11.87
C SER A 84 -16.91 -9.45 12.96
N LEU A 85 -15.69 -8.92 12.92
CA LEU A 85 -15.19 -7.89 13.85
C LEU A 85 -15.53 -6.46 13.38
N VAL A 86 -16.02 -6.32 12.14
CA VAL A 86 -16.50 -5.06 11.55
C VAL A 86 -17.78 -5.33 10.77
N ASP A 87 -18.81 -4.53 11.00
CA ASP A 87 -20.12 -4.57 10.32
C ASP A 87 -20.58 -3.13 9.98
N PRO A 88 -21.04 -2.83 8.76
CA PRO A 88 -21.03 -3.70 7.57
C PRO A 88 -19.61 -3.91 7.01
N PRO A 89 -19.38 -4.97 6.20
CA PRO A 89 -18.14 -5.14 5.45
C PRO A 89 -17.82 -3.90 4.61
N ARG A 90 -16.54 -3.54 4.52
CA ARG A 90 -16.04 -2.31 3.89
C ARG A 90 -15.43 -2.57 2.51
N ILE A 91 -14.63 -3.63 2.38
CA ILE A 91 -13.89 -3.99 1.16
C ILE A 91 -14.59 -5.12 0.41
N ALA A 92 -15.12 -6.14 1.09
CA ALA A 92 -15.78 -7.27 0.45
C ALA A 92 -17.08 -6.93 -0.30
N GLY A 93 -17.63 -5.72 -0.07
CA GLY A 93 -18.98 -5.34 -0.50
C GLY A 93 -20.06 -5.90 0.43
N PRO A 94 -21.34 -5.60 0.19
CA PRO A 94 -22.44 -6.14 0.98
C PRO A 94 -22.36 -7.68 0.96
N ALA A 95 -22.33 -8.30 2.13
CA ALA A 95 -22.67 -9.72 2.20
C ALA A 95 -24.09 -9.82 1.64
N ALA A 96 -24.31 -10.62 0.59
CA ALA A 96 -25.63 -10.77 0.01
C ALA A 96 -26.63 -11.02 1.14
N ASP A 97 -27.66 -10.18 1.22
CA ASP A 97 -28.66 -10.24 2.29
C ASP A 97 -29.13 -11.69 2.43
N ASP A 98 -28.78 -12.34 3.54
CA ASP A 98 -29.37 -13.62 3.95
C ASP A 98 -30.78 -13.34 4.46
N SER A 99 -31.64 -12.88 3.54
CA SER A 99 -33.08 -12.85 3.76
C SER A 99 -33.55 -14.30 3.59
N GLY A 100 -33.66 -15.00 4.71
CA GLY A 100 -34.23 -16.34 4.80
C GLY A 100 -35.68 -16.43 4.35
#